data_AF-A0A2P4SXH4-F1
#
_entry.id   AF-A0A2P4SXH4-F1
#
_cell.length_a   1.000
_cell.length_b   1.000
_cell.length_c   1.000
_cell.angle_alpha   90.00
_cell.angle_beta   90.00
_cell.angle_gamma   90.00
#
_symmetry.space_group_name_H-M   'P 1'
#
loop_
_entity.id
_entity.type
_entity.pdbx_description
1 polymer ?
#
loop_
_entity_poly.entity_id
_entity_poly.type
_entity_poly.pdbx_seq_one_letter_code
_entity_poly.pdbx_strand_id
1 'polypeptide(L)'
;MRVKITGLDPHQQYYIAMDIVPVDNKRYRYVYHSSKWMVAGNADSPVPPRVYIHPDSLASGDTWMRQVVSFDKLKLTNNELDDQGHIILHSMHKYQPRVHVIRKDFSSDLSPTKPVPSGDGVKTFNFPETVFTTVTAYQNQQITRLKIDRNPFAKGFRDSGRNRTGLEAIMETYAFWRPPVRTLTFEDFTTMQKQQ
;
A
#
# COMPACT_ATOMS: atom_id res chain seq x y z
N MET A 1 -2.47 6.40 -7.61
CA MET A 1 -1.95 7.76 -7.34
C MET A 1 -1.96 8.55 -8.65
N ARG A 2 -2.12 9.87 -8.62
CA ARG A 2 -2.14 10.73 -9.82
C ARG A 2 -1.22 11.93 -9.61
N VAL A 3 -0.41 12.28 -10.60
CA VAL A 3 0.55 13.39 -10.52
C VAL A 3 0.53 14.23 -11.80
N LYS A 4 0.74 15.54 -11.66
CA LYS A 4 0.98 16.44 -12.80
C LYS A 4 2.48 16.73 -12.85
N ILE A 5 3.09 16.54 -14.01
CA ILE A 5 4.52 16.76 -14.21
C ILE A 5 4.71 18.04 -15.02
N THR A 6 5.70 18.85 -14.66
CA THR A 6 6.06 20.10 -15.34
C THR A 6 7.57 20.32 -15.30
N GLY A 7 8.12 21.11 -16.22
CA GLY A 7 9.54 21.48 -16.24
C GLY A 7 10.49 20.41 -16.79
N LEU A 8 9.99 19.46 -17.58
CA LEU A 8 10.83 18.54 -18.36
C LEU A 8 11.28 19.22 -19.66
N ASP A 9 12.39 18.76 -20.23
CA ASP A 9 12.77 19.13 -21.59
C ASP A 9 11.76 18.50 -22.57
N PRO A 10 11.05 19.30 -23.40
CA PRO A 10 10.06 18.80 -24.34
C PRO A 10 10.56 17.73 -25.31
N HIS A 11 11.85 17.79 -25.68
CA HIS A 11 12.46 16.94 -26.72
C HIS A 11 13.21 15.72 -26.16
N GLN A 12 13.52 15.70 -24.86
CA GLN A 12 14.11 14.53 -24.21
C GLN A 12 13.05 13.46 -23.91
N GLN A 13 13.51 12.21 -23.81
CA GLN A 13 12.68 11.05 -23.48
C GLN A 13 12.88 10.63 -22.02
N TYR A 14 11.78 10.28 -21.34
CA TYR A 14 11.75 9.93 -19.94
C TYR A 14 10.94 8.66 -19.67
N TYR A 15 11.41 7.86 -18.72
CA TYR A 15 10.62 6.86 -18.02
C TYR A 15 9.98 7.49 -16.78
N ILE A 16 8.73 7.15 -16.53
CA ILE A 16 8.04 7.45 -15.26
C ILE A 16 7.80 6.13 -14.53
N ALA A 17 8.25 6.05 -13.30
CA ALA A 17 8.14 4.84 -12.49
C ALA A 17 7.68 5.15 -11.06
N MET A 18 7.22 4.12 -10.36
CA MET A 18 6.85 4.17 -8.95
C MET A 18 7.44 2.98 -8.22
N ASP A 19 8.10 3.25 -7.11
CA ASP A 19 8.39 2.24 -6.10
C ASP A 19 7.67 2.56 -4.79
N ILE A 20 7.68 1.60 -3.87
CA ILE A 20 7.06 1.73 -2.56
C ILE A 20 8.05 1.19 -1.54
N VAL A 21 8.54 2.07 -0.66
CA VAL A 21 9.60 1.74 0.32
C VAL A 21 9.06 1.72 1.74
N PRO A 22 9.59 0.87 2.64
CA PRO A 22 9.21 0.88 4.04
C PRO A 22 9.57 2.21 4.70
N VAL A 23 8.68 2.72 5.55
CA VAL A 23 8.90 3.97 6.31
C VAL A 23 9.80 3.73 7.52
N ASP A 24 9.63 2.58 8.17
CA ASP A 24 10.40 2.17 9.34
C ASP A 24 10.53 0.65 9.41
N ASN A 25 11.37 0.19 10.34
CA ASN A 25 11.59 -1.24 10.60
C ASN A 25 10.64 -1.76 11.68
N LYS A 26 9.35 -1.42 11.61
CA LYS A 26 8.34 -1.78 12.62
C LYS A 26 7.13 -2.48 12.01
N ARG A 27 6.63 -3.48 12.73
CA ARG A 27 5.33 -4.09 12.49
C ARG A 27 4.29 -3.47 13.40
N TYR A 28 3.11 -3.20 12.86
CA TYR A 28 2.05 -2.50 13.56
C TYR A 28 0.86 -3.41 13.91
N ARG A 29 0.07 -2.98 14.89
CA ARG A 29 -1.26 -3.53 15.17
C ARG A 29 -2.24 -2.39 15.43
N TYR A 30 -3.50 -2.60 15.06
CA TYR A 30 -4.57 -1.66 15.38
C TYR A 30 -5.24 -2.05 16.70
N VAL A 31 -5.33 -1.11 17.63
CA VAL A 31 -5.97 -1.28 18.93
C VAL A 31 -7.35 -0.65 18.88
N TYR A 32 -8.37 -1.50 18.87
CA TYR A 32 -9.76 -1.09 18.61
C TYR A 32 -10.34 -0.20 19.71
N HIS A 33 -10.17 -0.56 20.99
CA HIS A 33 -10.75 0.20 22.11
C HIS A 33 -10.22 1.64 22.22
N SER A 34 -9.01 1.89 21.70
CA SER A 34 -8.39 3.22 21.68
C SER A 34 -8.33 3.83 20.27
N SER A 35 -8.82 3.11 19.26
CA SER A 35 -8.81 3.49 17.84
C SER A 35 -7.45 3.97 17.33
N LYS A 36 -6.36 3.31 17.74
CA LYS A 36 -4.98 3.73 17.46
C LYS A 36 -4.11 2.62 16.87
N TRP A 37 -3.17 3.01 16.02
CA TRP A 37 -2.08 2.16 15.59
C TRP A 37 -0.98 2.14 16.65
N MET A 38 -0.51 0.94 17.03
CA MET A 38 0.62 0.76 17.94
C MET A 38 1.66 -0.17 17.34
N VAL A 39 2.91 0.00 17.77
CA VAL A 39 4.00 -0.91 17.40
C VAL A 39 3.74 -2.26 18.09
N ALA A 40 3.82 -3.33 17.30
CA ALA A 40 3.67 -4.71 17.76
C ALA A 40 5.01 -5.44 17.86
N GLY A 41 6.01 -5.02 17.07
CA GLY A 41 7.33 -5.63 17.04
C GLY A 41 8.20 -5.06 15.92
N ASN A 42 9.29 -5.76 15.62
CA ASN A 42 10.17 -5.47 14.47
C ASN A 42 9.46 -5.84 13.16
N ALA A 43 9.89 -5.22 12.05
CA ALA A 43 9.37 -5.57 10.74
C ALA A 43 9.76 -6.99 10.32
N ASP A 44 8.97 -7.57 9.43
CA ASP A 44 9.27 -8.83 8.76
C ASP A 44 10.44 -8.64 7.76
N SER A 45 11.08 -9.72 7.31
CA SER A 45 12.24 -9.67 6.41
C SER A 45 11.97 -8.87 5.13
N PRO A 46 12.92 -8.09 4.61
CA PRO A 46 12.72 -7.31 3.38
C PRO A 46 12.30 -8.18 2.19
N VAL A 47 11.32 -7.70 1.42
CA VAL A 47 10.91 -8.35 0.16
C VAL A 47 11.80 -7.91 -1.00
N PRO A 48 11.94 -8.72 -2.06
CA PRO A 48 12.64 -8.32 -3.27
C PRO A 48 12.09 -7.01 -3.84
N PRO A 49 12.95 -6.07 -4.28
CA PRO A 49 12.49 -4.79 -4.78
C PRO A 49 11.66 -4.97 -6.06
N ARG A 50 10.53 -4.26 -6.11
CA ARG A 50 9.66 -4.19 -7.28
C ARG A 50 9.41 -2.74 -7.65
N VAL A 51 9.55 -2.44 -8.94
CA VAL A 51 9.33 -1.12 -9.52
C VAL A 51 8.22 -1.23 -10.56
N TYR A 52 7.18 -0.42 -10.41
CA TYR A 52 6.16 -0.25 -11.42
C TYR A 52 6.63 0.80 -12.44
N ILE A 53 6.88 0.38 -13.68
CA ILE A 53 7.16 1.29 -14.79
C ILE A 53 5.84 1.65 -15.45
N HIS A 54 5.55 2.95 -15.60
CA HIS A 54 4.31 3.41 -16.22
C HIS A 54 4.24 2.89 -17.67
N PRO A 55 3.09 2.33 -18.13
CA PRO A 55 2.98 1.66 -19.43
C PRO A 55 3.25 2.60 -20.61
N ASP A 56 3.00 3.90 -20.45
CA ASP A 56 3.30 4.91 -21.49
C ASP A 56 4.79 5.27 -21.55
N SER A 57 5.64 4.70 -20.68
CA SER A 57 7.09 4.84 -20.81
C SER A 57 7.60 3.95 -21.95
N LEU A 58 8.49 4.40 -22.84
CA LEU A 58 9.26 5.65 -22.87
C LEU A 58 8.55 6.74 -23.69
N ALA A 59 8.39 7.95 -23.14
CA ALA A 59 7.76 9.09 -23.84
C ALA A 59 8.51 10.42 -23.66
N SER A 60 8.24 11.39 -24.54
CA SER A 60 8.88 12.71 -24.49
C SER A 60 8.42 13.54 -23.29
N GLY A 61 9.23 14.50 -22.85
CA GLY A 61 8.86 15.42 -21.77
C GLY A 61 7.57 16.19 -22.07
N ASP A 62 7.40 16.62 -23.33
CA ASP A 62 6.18 17.26 -23.82
C ASP A 62 4.95 16.35 -23.67
N THR A 63 5.10 15.04 -23.94
CA THR A 63 4.02 14.05 -23.75
C THR A 63 3.65 13.89 -22.29
N TRP A 64 4.63 13.81 -21.40
CA TRP A 64 4.38 13.67 -19.97
C TRP A 64 3.75 14.91 -19.33
N MET A 65 4.07 16.11 -19.83
CA MET A 65 3.54 17.37 -19.30
C MET A 65 2.14 17.73 -19.82
N ARG A 66 1.67 17.09 -20.90
CA ARG A 66 0.34 17.35 -21.50
C ARG A 66 -0.82 17.08 -20.55
N GLN A 67 -0.74 16.02 -19.76
CA GLN A 67 -1.85 15.57 -18.93
C GLN A 67 -1.40 14.97 -17.60
N VAL A 68 -2.36 14.75 -16.70
CA VAL A 68 -2.11 14.10 -15.42
C VAL A 68 -1.74 12.63 -15.65
N VAL A 69 -0.61 12.20 -15.09
CA VAL A 69 -0.14 10.82 -15.11
C VAL A 69 -0.84 10.03 -14.00
N SER A 70 -1.34 8.83 -14.32
CA SER A 70 -2.14 7.99 -13.43
C SER A 70 -1.50 6.62 -13.22
N PHE A 71 -1.31 6.23 -11.97
CA PHE A 71 -0.87 4.90 -11.56
C PHE A 71 -2.07 4.05 -11.12
N ASP A 72 -3.11 3.96 -11.95
CA ASP A 72 -4.36 3.25 -11.66
C ASP A 72 -4.27 1.73 -11.90
N LYS A 73 -3.40 1.31 -12.81
CA LYS A 73 -3.11 -0.10 -13.10
C LYS A 73 -2.11 -0.74 -12.12
N LEU A 74 -1.49 0.05 -11.23
CA LEU A 74 -0.58 -0.47 -10.21
C LEU A 74 -1.36 -1.32 -9.20
N LYS A 75 -0.83 -2.51 -8.90
CA LYS A 75 -1.41 -3.44 -7.92
C LYS A 75 -0.40 -3.80 -6.84
N LEU A 76 -0.95 -4.05 -5.65
CA LEU A 76 -0.21 -4.49 -4.47
C LEU A 76 -0.58 -5.94 -4.17
N THR A 77 0.39 -6.72 -3.71
CA THR A 77 0.20 -8.12 -3.32
C THR A 77 0.95 -8.43 -2.03
N ASN A 78 0.43 -9.37 -1.25
CA ASN A 78 1.15 -9.98 -0.12
C ASN A 78 1.73 -11.36 -0.47
N ASN A 79 1.60 -11.80 -1.73
CA ASN A 79 2.24 -13.02 -2.22
C ASN A 79 3.71 -12.73 -2.55
N GLU A 80 4.64 -13.27 -1.77
CA GLU A 80 6.08 -13.10 -1.99
C GLU A 80 6.59 -13.76 -3.27
N LEU A 81 5.84 -14.74 -3.80
CA LEU A 81 6.16 -15.49 -5.01
C LEU A 81 5.43 -14.95 -6.24
N ASP A 82 4.96 -13.70 -6.22
CA ASP A 82 4.25 -13.09 -7.34
C ASP A 82 5.12 -13.04 -8.62
N ASP A 83 4.59 -13.61 -9.69
CA ASP A 83 5.19 -13.68 -11.02
C ASP A 83 4.59 -12.63 -11.99
N GLN A 84 3.49 -11.98 -11.61
CA GLN A 84 2.77 -10.99 -12.41
C GLN A 84 3.42 -9.59 -12.38
N GLY A 85 4.43 -9.39 -11.54
CA GLY A 85 5.15 -8.11 -11.42
C GLY A 85 4.40 -7.08 -10.58
N HIS A 86 3.49 -7.53 -9.70
CA HIS A 86 2.87 -6.64 -8.72
C HIS A 86 3.90 -6.21 -7.66
N ILE A 87 3.63 -5.07 -7.00
CA ILE A 87 4.48 -4.64 -5.89
C ILE A 87 4.13 -5.48 -4.66
N ILE A 88 5.11 -6.24 -4.18
CA ILE A 88 4.99 -7.10 -3.01
C ILE A 88 5.18 -6.24 -1.76
N LEU A 89 4.26 -6.34 -0.80
CA LEU A 89 4.35 -5.63 0.47
C LEU A 89 3.87 -6.53 1.62
N HIS A 90 4.52 -6.42 2.77
CA HIS A 90 4.08 -7.09 4.00
C HIS A 90 2.85 -6.41 4.56
N SER A 91 1.89 -7.19 5.05
CA SER A 91 0.72 -6.66 5.76
C SER A 91 1.15 -6.03 7.09
N MET A 92 0.42 -5.03 7.57
CA MET A 92 0.63 -4.36 8.86
C MET A 92 1.94 -3.56 8.97
N HIS A 93 2.47 -3.07 7.84
CA HIS A 93 3.67 -2.25 7.77
C HIS A 93 3.37 -0.89 7.13
N LYS A 94 4.17 0.13 7.44
CA LYS A 94 4.03 1.46 6.86
C LYS A 94 4.93 1.63 5.66
N TYR A 95 4.38 2.20 4.59
CA TYR A 95 5.08 2.38 3.33
C TYR A 95 4.90 3.79 2.76
N GLN A 96 5.92 4.26 2.07
CA GLN A 96 5.96 5.53 1.34
C GLN A 96 6.06 5.22 -0.16
N PRO A 97 5.03 5.52 -0.96
CA PRO A 97 5.16 5.57 -2.41
C PRO A 97 6.13 6.67 -2.84
N ARG A 98 6.97 6.40 -3.84
CA ARG A 98 7.84 7.40 -4.45
C ARG A 98 7.65 7.38 -5.97
N VAL A 99 7.60 8.57 -6.57
CA VAL A 99 7.51 8.73 -8.02
C VAL A 99 8.88 9.09 -8.56
N HIS A 100 9.30 8.43 -9.64
CA HIS A 100 10.60 8.64 -10.25
C HIS A 100 10.43 9.13 -11.68
N VAL A 101 11.18 10.18 -12.01
CA VAL A 101 11.37 10.69 -13.37
C VAL A 101 12.80 10.35 -13.78
N ILE A 102 12.95 9.51 -14.79
CA ILE A 102 14.24 8.96 -15.20
C ILE A 102 14.47 9.33 -16.66
N ARG A 103 15.52 10.09 -16.97
CA ARG A 103 15.88 10.35 -18.36
C ARG A 103 16.36 9.06 -19.03
N LYS A 104 16.08 8.91 -20.32
CA LYS A 104 16.46 7.73 -21.12
C LYS A 104 17.96 7.40 -21.04
N ASP A 105 18.82 8.41 -21.05
CA ASP A 105 20.28 8.26 -20.98
C ASP A 105 20.78 7.68 -19.65
N PHE A 106 19.92 7.65 -18.61
CA PHE A 106 20.23 7.11 -17.28
C PHE A 106 19.36 5.91 -16.91
N SER A 107 18.75 5.23 -17.89
CA SER A 107 17.83 4.10 -17.65
C SER A 107 18.46 2.72 -17.86
N SER A 108 19.78 2.60 -18.01
CA SER A 108 20.46 1.32 -18.30
C SER A 108 20.19 0.23 -17.26
N ASP A 109 20.09 0.62 -15.99
CA ASP A 109 19.84 -0.30 -14.88
C ASP A 109 18.37 -0.38 -14.45
N LEU A 110 17.48 0.33 -15.16
CA LEU A 110 16.05 0.32 -14.85
C LEU A 110 15.45 -1.07 -15.18
N SER A 111 15.03 -1.77 -14.14
CA SER A 111 14.33 -3.05 -14.24
C SER A 111 13.18 -3.12 -13.24
N PRO A 112 12.04 -3.74 -13.59
CA PRO A 112 10.93 -3.96 -12.64
C PRO A 112 11.30 -4.76 -11.39
N THR A 113 12.42 -5.51 -11.42
CA THR A 113 12.88 -6.39 -10.34
C THR A 113 14.14 -5.90 -9.64
N LYS A 114 14.60 -4.69 -9.96
CA LYS A 114 15.75 -4.05 -9.33
C LYS A 114 15.32 -2.73 -8.69
N PRO A 115 16.07 -2.21 -7.70
CA PRO A 115 15.86 -0.86 -7.21
C PRO A 115 15.96 0.16 -8.34
N VAL A 116 15.26 1.29 -8.20
CA VAL A 116 15.36 2.40 -9.15
C VAL A 116 16.81 2.93 -9.16
N PRO A 117 17.40 3.18 -10.34
CA PRO A 117 18.75 3.74 -10.43
C PRO A 117 18.85 5.10 -9.72
N SER A 118 20.04 5.42 -9.22
CA SER A 118 20.36 6.70 -8.58
C SER A 118 21.37 7.46 -9.43
N GLY A 119 21.22 8.78 -9.56
CA GLY A 119 22.15 9.63 -10.31
C GLY A 119 21.48 10.89 -10.87
N ASP A 120 22.26 11.72 -11.56
CA ASP A 120 21.83 13.06 -12.01
C ASP A 120 20.65 13.05 -13.00
N GLY A 121 20.44 11.94 -13.72
CA GLY A 121 19.31 11.75 -14.61
C GLY A 121 18.03 11.24 -13.95
N VAL A 122 18.05 11.00 -12.64
CA VAL A 122 16.92 10.46 -11.88
C VAL A 122 16.46 11.46 -10.83
N LYS A 123 15.22 11.90 -10.92
CA LYS A 123 14.55 12.69 -9.87
C LYS A 123 13.51 11.83 -9.16
N THR A 124 13.60 11.80 -7.83
CA THR A 124 12.67 11.06 -6.96
C THR A 124 11.82 12.04 -6.15
N PHE A 125 10.51 11.84 -6.17
CA PHE A 125 9.53 12.66 -5.47
C PHE A 125 8.79 11.81 -4.43
N ASN A 126 8.76 12.30 -3.19
CA ASN A 126 7.97 11.72 -2.11
C ASN A 126 6.89 12.73 -1.67
N PHE A 127 5.75 12.20 -1.26
CA PHE A 127 4.61 12.98 -0.77
C PHE A 127 4.20 12.40 0.57
N PRO A 128 4.52 13.05 1.71
CA PRO A 128 4.27 12.49 3.05
C PRO A 128 2.82 12.10 3.30
N GLU A 129 1.86 12.79 2.69
CA GLU A 129 0.43 12.51 2.74
C GLU A 129 0.02 11.20 2.04
N THR A 130 0.91 10.59 1.26
CA THR A 130 0.68 9.31 0.57
C THR A 130 1.17 8.09 1.36
N VAL A 131 1.79 8.31 2.54
CA VAL A 131 2.15 7.21 3.45
C VAL A 131 0.91 6.44 3.88
N PHE A 132 0.99 5.11 3.86
CA PHE A 132 -0.11 4.25 4.27
C PHE A 132 0.37 3.02 5.02
N THR A 133 -0.54 2.40 5.77
CA THR A 133 -0.33 1.08 6.38
C THR A 133 -1.02 0.02 5.52
N THR A 134 -0.28 -0.99 5.09
CA THR A 134 -0.83 -2.16 4.39
C THR A 134 -1.67 -3.00 5.34
N VAL A 135 -2.76 -3.57 4.84
CA VAL A 135 -3.63 -4.47 5.60
C VAL A 135 -4.27 -5.49 4.65
N THR A 136 -4.57 -6.68 5.15
CA THR A 136 -5.40 -7.66 4.42
C THR A 136 -6.90 -7.39 4.60
N ALA A 137 -7.28 -6.68 5.65
CA ALA A 137 -8.63 -6.18 5.91
C ALA A 137 -8.58 -4.82 6.63
N TYR A 138 -9.54 -3.94 6.32
CA TYR A 138 -9.59 -2.62 6.95
C TYR A 138 -9.74 -2.73 8.47
N GLN A 139 -8.88 -2.01 9.20
CA GLN A 139 -8.87 -2.00 10.66
C GLN A 139 -9.69 -0.84 11.25
N ASN A 140 -9.58 0.35 10.64
CA ASN A 140 -10.30 1.55 11.06
C ASN A 140 -11.58 1.72 10.24
N GLN A 141 -12.73 1.69 10.91
CA GLN A 141 -14.06 1.82 10.27
C GLN A 141 -14.27 3.17 9.57
N GLN A 142 -13.63 4.24 10.03
CA GLN A 142 -13.68 5.53 9.35
C GLN A 142 -13.02 5.47 7.97
N ILE A 143 -11.94 4.68 7.82
CA ILE A 143 -11.30 4.44 6.53
C ILE A 143 -12.22 3.62 5.62
N THR A 144 -12.87 2.58 6.15
CA THR A 144 -13.84 1.78 5.39
C THR A 144 -14.95 2.66 4.81
N ARG A 145 -15.59 3.49 5.65
CA ARG A 145 -16.64 4.43 5.21
C ARG A 145 -16.15 5.40 4.17
N LEU A 146 -15.00 6.05 4.42
CA LEU A 146 -14.39 6.97 3.46
C LEU A 146 -14.11 6.28 2.11
N LYS A 147 -13.63 5.04 2.12
CA LYS A 147 -13.37 4.27 0.90
C LYS A 147 -14.65 3.92 0.17
N ILE A 148 -15.72 3.54 0.87
CA ILE A 148 -17.05 3.29 0.30
C ILE A 148 -17.59 4.56 -0.38
N ASP A 149 -17.53 5.70 0.31
CA ASP A 149 -18.08 6.97 -0.16
C ASP A 149 -17.34 7.51 -1.39
N ARG A 150 -16.02 7.34 -1.45
CA ARG A 150 -15.18 7.96 -2.48
C ARG A 150 -14.85 7.06 -3.65
N ASN A 151 -14.85 5.74 -3.49
CA ASN A 151 -14.54 4.80 -4.58
C ASN A 151 -15.80 4.45 -5.38
N PRO A 152 -15.90 4.79 -6.69
CA PRO A 152 -17.05 4.44 -7.52
C PRO A 152 -17.36 2.95 -7.56
N PHE A 153 -16.33 2.09 -7.48
CA PHE A 153 -16.50 0.64 -7.48
C PHE A 153 -17.12 0.09 -6.18
N ALA A 154 -17.18 0.88 -5.12
CA ALA A 154 -17.81 0.53 -3.85
C ALA A 154 -19.20 1.16 -3.67
N LYS A 155 -19.77 1.75 -4.73
CA LYS A 155 -21.06 2.47 -4.67
C LYS A 155 -22.21 1.62 -4.12
N GLY A 156 -22.21 0.30 -4.36
CA GLY A 156 -23.24 -0.61 -3.85
C GLY A 156 -23.31 -0.72 -2.32
N PHE A 157 -22.26 -0.30 -1.61
CA PHE A 157 -22.22 -0.26 -0.15
C PHE A 157 -22.55 1.13 0.42
N ARG A 158 -22.76 2.14 -0.42
CA ARG A 158 -23.20 3.47 0.02
C ARG A 158 -24.66 3.36 0.43
N ASP A 159 -25.00 3.89 1.60
CA ASP A 159 -26.33 3.86 2.20
C ASP A 159 -27.41 4.20 1.18
N SER A 160 -28.02 3.16 0.60
CA SER A 160 -29.04 3.28 -0.44
C SER A 160 -30.42 3.15 0.18
N GLY A 161 -30.71 3.85 1.29
CA GLY A 161 -32.07 4.02 1.84
C GLY A 161 -32.92 2.76 2.08
N ARG A 162 -32.35 1.55 1.94
CA ARG A 162 -33.01 0.25 2.05
C ARG A 162 -32.05 -0.68 2.77
N ASN A 163 -32.36 -0.88 4.04
CA ASN A 163 -31.90 -1.95 4.91
C ASN A 163 -30.45 -1.86 5.42
N ARG A 164 -30.34 -1.84 6.75
CA ARG A 164 -29.14 -1.70 7.60
C ARG A 164 -28.14 -2.88 7.49
N THR A 165 -28.25 -3.73 6.48
CA THR A 165 -27.65 -5.07 6.46
C THR A 165 -26.30 -5.16 5.74
N GLY A 166 -25.95 -4.23 4.85
CA GLY A 166 -24.72 -4.36 4.04
C GLY A 166 -23.41 -4.17 4.81
N LEU A 167 -23.35 -3.15 5.67
CA LEU A 167 -22.21 -2.90 6.56
C LEU A 167 -22.12 -3.99 7.63
N GLU A 168 -23.24 -4.40 8.21
CA GLU A 168 -23.31 -5.46 9.23
C GLU A 168 -22.88 -6.82 8.66
N ALA A 169 -23.30 -7.21 7.45
CA ALA A 169 -22.88 -8.46 6.81
C ALA A 169 -21.39 -8.51 6.47
N ILE A 170 -20.82 -7.38 6.03
CA ILE A 170 -19.37 -7.25 5.86
C ILE A 170 -18.67 -7.38 7.23
N MET A 171 -19.21 -6.75 8.28
CA MET A 171 -18.69 -6.84 9.63
C MET A 171 -18.74 -8.25 10.22
N GLU A 172 -19.82 -9.00 9.97
CA GLU A 172 -19.95 -10.42 10.33
C GLU A 172 -18.89 -11.26 9.60
N THR A 173 -18.74 -11.06 8.29
CA THR A 173 -17.71 -11.75 7.49
C THR A 173 -16.31 -11.47 8.03
N TYR A 174 -16.04 -10.25 8.52
CA TYR A 174 -14.76 -9.92 9.15
C TYR A 174 -14.59 -10.49 10.56
N ALA A 175 -15.68 -10.73 11.30
CA ALA A 175 -15.63 -11.39 12.60
C ALA A 175 -15.23 -12.87 12.47
N PHE A 176 -15.66 -13.55 11.40
CA PHE A 176 -15.32 -14.96 11.11
C PHE A 176 -13.82 -15.21 10.88
N TRP A 177 -13.06 -14.21 10.43
CA TRP A 177 -11.60 -14.32 10.24
C TRP A 177 -10.77 -13.96 11.47
N ARG A 178 -11.41 -13.57 12.59
CA ARG A 178 -10.71 -13.49 13.86
C ARG A 178 -10.52 -14.91 14.40
N PRO A 179 -9.31 -15.29 14.85
CA PRO A 179 -9.20 -16.42 15.76
C PRO A 179 -10.14 -16.14 16.93
N PRO A 180 -10.93 -17.12 17.42
CA PRO A 180 -11.73 -16.91 18.61
C PRO A 180 -10.76 -16.47 19.70
N VAL A 181 -10.99 -15.26 20.22
CA VAL A 181 -10.27 -14.76 21.39
C VAL A 181 -10.60 -15.77 22.47
N ARG A 182 -9.65 -16.66 22.80
CA ARG A 182 -9.72 -17.40 24.07
C ARG A 182 -9.71 -16.32 25.14
N THR A 183 -10.88 -16.03 25.67
CA THR A 183 -11.02 -15.25 26.89
C THR A 183 -10.33 -16.06 27.97
N LEU A 184 -9.10 -15.68 28.31
CA LEU A 184 -8.42 -16.22 29.48
C LEU A 184 -9.21 -15.70 30.69
N THR A 185 -9.80 -16.63 31.43
CA THR A 185 -10.52 -16.32 32.67
C THR A 185 -9.57 -16.53 33.84
N PHE A 186 -9.86 -15.90 34.98
CA PHE A 186 -8.98 -15.92 36.16
C PHE A 186 -8.74 -17.35 36.72
N GLU A 187 -9.54 -18.33 36.32
CA GLU A 187 -9.38 -19.75 36.68
C GLU A 187 -8.21 -20.45 35.96
N ASP A 188 -7.73 -19.90 34.83
CA ASP A 188 -6.63 -20.48 34.03
C ASP A 188 -5.25 -20.35 34.72
N PHE A 189 -5.13 -19.55 35.78
CA PHE A 189 -3.87 -19.37 36.52
C PHE A 189 -3.68 -20.37 37.67
N THR A 190 -4.75 -21.04 38.14
CA THR A 190 -4.68 -21.94 39.29
C THR A 190 -4.16 -23.35 38.97
N THR A 191 -4.12 -23.74 37.69
CA THR A 191 -3.69 -25.08 37.25
C THR A 191 -2.21 -25.20 36.90
N MET A 192 -1.43 -24.11 36.87
CA MET A 192 -0.02 -24.13 36.48
C MET A 192 0.99 -24.45 37.59
N GLN A 193 0.56 -24.76 38.82
CA GLN A 193 1.47 -25.04 39.96
C GLN A 193 1.54 -26.50 40.44
N LYS A 194 1.05 -27.49 39.67
CA LYS A 194 1.29 -28.90 39.98
C LYS A 194 1.92 -29.65 38.81
N GLN A 195 3.23 -29.51 38.70
CA GLN A 195 4.13 -30.54 38.17
C GLN A 195 5.51 -30.33 38.82
N GLN A 196 5.71 -31.01 39.95
CA GLN A 196 7.01 -31.56 40.34
C GLN A 196 7.09 -32.96 39.74
#